data_AF-A0A944CZC3-F1
#
_entry.id   AF-A0A944CZC3-F1
#
_cell.length_a   1.000
_cell.length_b   1.000
_cell.length_c   1.000
_cell.angle_alpha   90.00
_cell.angle_beta   90.00
_cell.angle_gamma   90.00
#
_symmetry.space_group_name_H-M   'P 1'
#
loop_
_entity.id
_entity.type
_entity.pdbx_description
1 polymer ?
#
loop_
_entity_poly.entity_id
_entity_poly.type
_entity_poly.pdbx_seq_one_letter_code
_entity_poly.pdbx_strand_id
1 'polypeptide(L)'
;MFETIQKIINLIHKRITFFNTVDNRGFFEGHSTYIEGIQDEIEEVKQELENPDKFMYLEDELGDVFWTYICLLESLEQEGKIKKSRVFERCLNKFEARIGKNADEGQRWHEIKKQQKEALKCEYEVFCKGK
;
A
#
# COMPACT_ATOMS: atom_id res chain seq x y z
N MET A 1 -10.77 11.44 -11.06
CA MET A 1 -9.68 10.61 -10.47
C MET A 1 -9.73 10.62 -8.95
N PHE A 2 -9.51 11.75 -8.26
CA PHE A 2 -9.57 11.81 -6.79
C PHE A 2 -10.90 11.29 -6.21
N GLU A 3 -12.04 11.72 -6.78
CA GLU A 3 -13.36 11.22 -6.38
C GLU A 3 -13.53 9.72 -6.60
N THR A 4 -12.96 9.19 -7.69
CA THR A 4 -13.00 7.76 -8.01
C THR A 4 -12.22 6.96 -6.97
N ILE A 5 -11.00 7.40 -6.65
CA ILE A 5 -10.15 6.76 -5.62
C ILE A 5 -10.85 6.81 -4.26
N GLN A 6 -11.45 7.95 -3.90
CA GLN A 6 -12.19 8.07 -2.65
C GLN A 6 -13.39 7.11 -2.59
N LYS A 7 -14.13 6.96 -3.69
CA LYS A 7 -15.23 5.99 -3.78
C LYS A 7 -14.73 4.55 -3.62
N ILE A 8 -13.61 4.18 -4.25
CA ILE A 8 -13.01 2.84 -4.11
C ILE A 8 -12.58 2.58 -2.66
N ILE A 9 -11.86 3.52 -2.04
CA ILE A 9 -11.45 3.40 -0.63
C ILE A 9 -12.66 3.23 0.29
N ASN A 10 -13.75 3.97 0.04
CA ASN A 10 -14.98 3.83 0.81
C ASN A 10 -15.65 2.45 0.62
N LEU A 11 -15.59 1.86 -0.58
CA LEU A 11 -16.08 0.50 -0.83
C LEU A 11 -15.24 -0.54 -0.07
N ILE A 12 -13.92 -0.41 -0.11
CA ILE A 12 -13.00 -1.30 0.60
C ILE A 12 -13.22 -1.22 2.10
N HIS A 13 -13.30 -0.02 2.67
CA HIS A 13 -13.57 0.15 4.10
C HIS A 13 -14.88 -0.53 4.52
N LYS A 14 -15.96 -0.38 3.73
CA LYS A 14 -17.23 -1.07 3.98
C LYS A 14 -17.07 -2.59 3.93
N ARG A 15 -16.38 -3.12 2.93
CA ARG A 15 -16.13 -4.56 2.74
C ARG A 15 -15.35 -5.15 3.91
N ILE A 16 -14.22 -4.55 4.28
CA ILE A 16 -13.35 -5.05 5.35
C ILE A 16 -14.04 -4.93 6.70
N THR A 17 -14.74 -3.82 6.98
CA THR A 17 -15.54 -3.69 8.19
C THR A 17 -16.58 -4.80 8.27
N PHE A 18 -17.31 -5.09 7.19
CA PHE A 18 -18.28 -6.19 7.16
C PHE A 18 -17.63 -7.54 7.45
N PHE A 19 -16.53 -7.88 6.77
CA PHE A 19 -15.86 -9.17 6.97
C PHE A 19 -15.29 -9.35 8.37
N ASN A 20 -14.69 -8.31 8.94
CA ASN A 20 -14.05 -8.42 10.26
C ASN A 20 -15.03 -8.25 11.44
N THR A 21 -16.22 -7.70 11.23
CA THR A 21 -17.20 -7.46 12.32
C THR A 21 -18.46 -8.31 12.25
N VAL A 22 -18.85 -8.79 11.07
CA VAL A 22 -20.14 -9.48 10.86
C VAL A 22 -19.95 -10.90 10.32
N ASP A 23 -19.00 -11.11 9.41
CA ASP A 23 -18.83 -12.40 8.74
C ASP A 23 -17.83 -13.30 9.48
N ASN A 24 -18.34 -14.31 10.21
CA ASN A 24 -17.47 -15.28 10.90
C ASN A 24 -17.12 -16.52 10.08
N ARG A 25 -17.43 -16.56 8.78
CA ARG A 25 -17.30 -17.75 7.93
C ARG A 25 -15.87 -18.26 7.73
N GLY A 26 -14.87 -17.64 8.36
CA GLY A 26 -13.48 -18.12 8.40
C GLY A 26 -12.73 -18.01 7.08
N PHE A 27 -13.29 -17.35 6.06
CA PHE A 27 -12.65 -17.18 4.75
C PHE A 27 -11.49 -16.18 4.78
N PHE A 28 -11.45 -15.30 5.79
CA PHE A 28 -10.43 -14.25 5.93
C PHE A 28 -9.56 -14.51 7.15
N GLU A 29 -8.26 -14.69 6.91
CA GLU A 29 -7.24 -14.80 7.96
C GLU A 29 -6.60 -13.42 8.25
N GLY A 30 -7.41 -12.35 8.16
CA GLY A 30 -6.94 -10.97 8.32
C GLY A 30 -5.95 -10.55 7.23
N HIS A 31 -4.85 -9.92 7.61
CA HIS A 31 -3.87 -9.38 6.68
C HIS A 31 -3.14 -10.42 5.82
N SER A 32 -3.00 -11.69 6.25
CA SER A 32 -2.29 -12.72 5.47
C SER A 32 -2.98 -12.99 4.12
N THR A 33 -4.31 -13.09 4.12
CA THR A 33 -5.13 -13.24 2.90
C THR A 33 -4.82 -12.15 1.86
N TYR A 34 -4.61 -10.91 2.30
CA TYR A 34 -4.32 -9.81 1.38
C TYR A 34 -2.85 -9.73 0.97
N ILE A 35 -1.92 -10.31 1.75
CA ILE A 35 -0.53 -10.46 1.32
C ILE A 35 -0.44 -11.47 0.18
N GLU A 36 -1.08 -12.64 0.34
CA GLU A 36 -1.15 -13.69 -0.69
C GLU A 36 -1.85 -13.17 -1.93
N GLY A 37 -3.03 -12.52 -1.77
CA GLY A 37 -3.75 -11.94 -2.90
C GLY A 37 -2.90 -10.95 -3.72
N ILE A 38 -2.10 -10.07 -3.09
CA ILE A 38 -1.21 -9.16 -3.84
C ILE A 38 -0.20 -9.94 -4.69
N GLN A 39 0.28 -11.10 -4.23
CA GLN A 39 1.22 -11.91 -4.99
C GLN A 39 0.54 -12.51 -6.22
N ASP A 40 -0.69 -12.98 -6.07
CA ASP A 40 -1.52 -13.50 -7.15
C ASP A 40 -1.82 -12.40 -8.18
N GLU A 41 -2.33 -11.24 -7.77
CA GLU A 41 -2.64 -10.13 -8.71
C GLU A 41 -1.39 -9.64 -9.46
N ILE A 42 -0.22 -9.64 -8.81
CA ILE A 42 1.05 -9.28 -9.48
C ILE A 42 1.45 -10.33 -10.51
N GLU A 43 1.11 -11.60 -10.31
CA GLU A 43 1.33 -12.64 -11.30
C GLU A 43 0.38 -12.48 -12.50
N GLU A 44 -0.89 -12.14 -12.27
CA GLU A 44 -1.86 -11.82 -13.33
C GLU A 44 -1.42 -10.60 -14.16
N VAL A 45 -0.95 -9.52 -13.50
CA VAL A 45 -0.33 -8.37 -14.20
C VAL A 45 0.83 -8.79 -15.10
N LYS A 46 1.70 -9.72 -14.65
CA LYS A 46 2.81 -10.20 -15.50
C LYS A 46 2.31 -10.96 -16.72
N GLN A 47 1.29 -11.81 -16.55
CA GLN A 47 0.68 -12.58 -17.64
C GLN A 47 0.05 -11.64 -18.68
N GLU A 48 -0.65 -10.59 -18.24
CA GLU A 48 -1.28 -9.63 -19.15
C GLU A 48 -0.26 -8.74 -19.87
N LEU A 49 0.90 -8.47 -19.27
CA LEU A 49 2.01 -7.80 -19.95
C LEU A 49 2.60 -8.60 -21.13
N GLU A 50 2.43 -9.92 -21.17
CA GLU A 50 2.84 -10.75 -22.32
C GLU A 50 1.95 -10.54 -23.55
N ASN A 51 0.76 -9.94 -23.38
CA ASN A 51 -0.23 -9.72 -24.43
C ASN A 51 -0.61 -8.23 -24.54
N PRO A 52 0.29 -7.35 -25.01
CA PRO A 52 0.12 -5.89 -24.96
C PRO A 52 -1.10 -5.37 -25.74
N ASP A 53 -1.61 -6.13 -26.71
CA ASP A 53 -2.81 -5.77 -27.49
C ASP A 53 -4.11 -5.86 -26.66
N LYS A 54 -4.05 -6.43 -25.45
CA LYS A 54 -5.20 -6.60 -24.54
C LYS A 54 -5.07 -5.75 -23.27
N PHE A 55 -4.64 -4.50 -23.43
CA PHE A 55 -4.37 -3.58 -22.32
C PHE A 55 -5.53 -3.39 -21.33
N MET A 56 -6.79 -3.65 -21.72
CA MET A 56 -7.92 -3.58 -20.78
C MET A 56 -7.86 -4.62 -19.67
N TYR A 57 -7.30 -5.81 -19.92
CA TYR A 57 -7.07 -6.79 -18.85
C TYR A 57 -5.93 -6.32 -17.94
N LEU A 58 -4.85 -5.78 -18.51
CA LEU A 58 -3.80 -5.14 -17.71
C LEU A 58 -4.35 -4.01 -16.82
N GLU A 59 -5.27 -3.18 -17.33
CA GLU A 59 -5.94 -2.15 -16.54
C GLU A 59 -6.78 -2.73 -15.39
N ASP A 60 -7.45 -3.87 -15.63
CA ASP A 60 -8.25 -4.60 -14.63
C ASP A 60 -7.34 -5.16 -13.53
N GLU A 61 -6.28 -5.88 -13.89
CA GLU A 61 -5.35 -6.50 -12.94
C GLU A 61 -4.56 -5.46 -12.13
N LEU A 62 -4.20 -4.32 -12.73
CA LEU A 62 -3.62 -3.20 -11.98
C LEU A 62 -4.64 -2.58 -11.00
N GLY A 63 -5.93 -2.62 -11.35
CA GLY A 63 -7.04 -2.29 -10.45
C GLY A 63 -7.10 -3.23 -9.26
N ASP A 64 -6.95 -4.54 -9.48
CA ASP A 64 -6.96 -5.55 -8.44
C ASP A 64 -5.73 -5.46 -7.53
N VAL A 65 -4.53 -5.18 -8.07
CA VAL A 65 -3.36 -4.84 -7.24
C VAL A 65 -3.64 -3.65 -6.32
N PHE A 66 -4.25 -2.57 -6.85
CA PHE A 66 -4.60 -1.40 -6.04
C PHE A 66 -5.63 -1.77 -4.96
N TRP A 67 -6.69 -2.48 -5.34
CA TRP A 67 -7.75 -2.91 -4.44
C TRP A 67 -7.20 -3.75 -3.29
N THR A 68 -6.42 -4.77 -3.60
CA THR A 68 -5.88 -5.72 -2.63
C THR A 68 -4.85 -5.05 -1.71
N TYR A 69 -4.04 -4.11 -2.22
CA TYR A 69 -3.15 -3.28 -1.38
C TYR A 69 -3.91 -2.42 -0.36
N ILE A 70 -5.00 -1.76 -0.77
CA ILE A 70 -5.79 -0.95 0.17
C ILE A 70 -6.52 -1.85 1.17
N CYS A 71 -7.01 -3.03 0.76
CA CYS A 71 -7.57 -4.02 1.69
C CYS A 71 -6.55 -4.45 2.75
N LEU A 72 -5.28 -4.68 2.36
CA LEU A 72 -4.20 -4.98 3.28
C LEU A 72 -4.00 -3.87 4.33
N LEU A 73 -3.93 -2.61 3.88
CA LEU A 73 -3.76 -1.47 4.80
C LEU A 73 -4.95 -1.32 5.77
N GLU A 74 -6.16 -1.57 5.29
CA GLU A 74 -7.37 -1.56 6.11
C GLU A 74 -7.32 -2.67 7.18
N SER A 75 -6.98 -3.89 6.78
CA SER A 75 -6.86 -5.03 7.71
C SER A 75 -5.80 -4.77 8.77
N LEU A 76 -4.60 -4.32 8.38
CA LEU A 76 -3.51 -4.03 9.31
C LEU A 76 -3.86 -2.91 10.30
N GLU A 77 -4.66 -1.92 9.89
CA GLU A 77 -5.13 -0.87 10.81
C GLU A 77 -6.19 -1.40 11.78
N GLN A 78 -7.14 -2.20 11.32
CA GLN A 78 -8.14 -2.83 12.20
C GLN A 78 -7.52 -3.79 13.22
N GLU A 79 -6.44 -4.46 12.84
CA GLU A 79 -5.63 -5.28 13.75
C GLU A 79 -4.72 -4.46 14.69
N GLY A 80 -4.75 -3.12 14.61
CA GLY A 80 -3.97 -2.24 15.48
C GLY A 80 -2.47 -2.22 15.19
N LYS A 81 -2.02 -2.78 14.05
CA LYS A 81 -0.59 -2.86 13.69
C LYS A 81 -0.05 -1.56 13.13
N ILE A 82 -0.87 -0.81 12.39
CA ILE A 82 -0.50 0.45 11.76
C ILE A 82 -1.61 1.49 11.86
N LYS A 83 -1.31 2.72 11.43
CA LYS A 83 -2.32 3.69 10.98
C LYS A 83 -2.13 3.89 9.48
N LYS A 84 -3.15 3.65 8.65
CA LYS A 84 -3.05 3.76 7.19
C LYS A 84 -2.68 5.18 6.75
N SER A 85 -3.20 6.20 7.44
CA SER A 85 -2.84 7.61 7.18
C SER A 85 -1.33 7.85 7.29
N ARG A 86 -0.68 7.27 8.31
CA ARG A 86 0.78 7.36 8.49
C ARG A 86 1.54 6.64 7.37
N VAL A 87 0.98 5.61 6.75
CA VAL A 87 1.61 4.96 5.58
C VAL A 87 1.63 5.92 4.40
N PHE A 88 0.50 6.56 4.09
CA PHE A 88 0.41 7.53 2.99
C PHE A 88 1.28 8.77 3.23
N GLU A 89 1.25 9.35 4.44
CA GLU A 89 2.11 10.47 4.82
C GLU A 89 3.60 10.12 4.67
N ARG A 90 4.01 8.93 5.14
CA ARG A 90 5.40 8.47 4.98
C ARG A 90 5.77 8.24 3.52
N CYS A 91 4.84 7.77 2.69
CA CYS A 91 5.06 7.59 1.26
C CYS A 91 5.28 8.94 0.57
N LEU A 92 4.37 9.90 0.79
CA LEU A 92 4.43 11.24 0.23
C LEU A 92 5.74 11.93 0.62
N ASN A 93 6.01 12.06 1.93
CA ASN A 93 7.23 12.69 2.44
C ASN A 93 8.51 12.03 1.87
N LYS A 94 8.49 10.71 1.71
CA LYS A 94 9.63 9.96 1.18
C LYS A 94 9.92 10.34 -0.26
N PHE A 95 8.90 10.36 -1.12
CA PHE A 95 9.09 10.54 -2.55
C PHE A 95 9.13 12.01 -2.96
N GLU A 96 8.43 12.92 -2.29
CA GLU A 96 8.60 14.37 -2.50
C GLU A 96 10.04 14.80 -2.26
N ALA A 97 10.65 14.34 -1.15
CA ALA A 97 12.03 14.65 -0.85
C ALA A 97 13.00 14.06 -1.89
N ARG A 98 12.74 12.84 -2.36
CA ARG A 98 13.64 12.13 -3.29
C ARG A 98 13.56 12.60 -4.74
N ILE A 99 12.35 12.90 -5.21
CA ILE A 99 12.11 13.41 -6.57
C ILE A 99 12.61 14.86 -6.66
N GLY A 100 12.46 15.63 -5.58
CA GLY A 100 12.87 17.03 -5.56
C GLY A 100 12.11 17.87 -6.60
N LYS A 101 12.65 19.05 -6.95
CA LYS A 101 11.99 19.96 -7.89
C LYS A 101 12.15 19.58 -9.36
N ASN A 102 13.24 18.89 -9.71
CA ASN A 102 13.64 18.68 -11.11
C ASN A 102 13.55 17.21 -11.55
N ALA A 103 12.99 16.31 -10.72
CA ALA A 103 12.77 14.89 -11.00
C ALA A 103 14.00 14.04 -11.38
N ASP A 104 15.22 14.60 -11.42
CA ASP A 104 16.45 13.88 -11.77
C ASP A 104 17.70 14.49 -11.11
N GLU A 105 17.95 14.11 -9.86
CA GLU A 105 19.21 14.38 -9.15
C GLU A 105 19.73 13.04 -8.60
N GLY A 106 20.04 12.07 -9.47
CA GLY A 106 20.38 10.70 -9.08
C GLY A 106 21.37 10.56 -7.91
N GLN A 107 22.32 11.48 -7.74
CA GLN A 107 23.21 11.54 -6.57
C GLN A 107 22.48 11.86 -5.26
N ARG A 108 21.54 12.81 -5.30
CA ARG A 108 20.73 13.22 -4.14
C ARG A 108 19.68 12.19 -3.74
N TRP A 109 19.19 11.37 -4.67
CA TRP A 109 18.29 10.25 -4.37
C TRP A 109 18.89 9.30 -3.32
N HIS A 110 20.17 8.91 -3.52
CA HIS A 110 20.86 8.00 -2.63
C HIS A 110 21.14 8.62 -1.26
N GLU A 111 21.58 9.88 -1.23
CA GLU A 111 21.84 10.63 0.01
C GLU A 111 20.57 10.84 0.84
N ILE A 112 19.47 11.29 0.21
CA ILE A 112 18.18 11.47 0.88
C ILE A 112 17.64 10.13 1.37
N LYS A 113 17.73 9.05 0.57
CA LYS A 113 17.32 7.71 0.99
C LYS A 113 18.12 7.23 2.21
N LYS A 114 19.41 7.56 2.31
CA LYS A 114 20.25 7.26 3.47
C LYS A 114 19.78 8.01 4.72
N GLN A 115 19.63 9.33 4.63
CA GLN A 115 19.16 10.18 5.73
C GLN A 115 17.77 9.74 6.24
N GLN A 116 16.84 9.41 5.34
CA GLN A 116 15.51 8.92 5.70
C GLN A 116 15.54 7.60 6.48
N LYS A 117 16.46 6.68 6.12
CA LYS A 117 16.63 5.41 6.85
C LYS A 117 17.22 5.65 8.24
N GLU A 118 18.18 6.56 8.36
CA GLU A 118 18.78 6.96 9.65
C GLU A 118 17.72 7.61 10.55
N ALA A 119 16.94 8.55 10.02
CA ALA A 119 15.84 9.19 10.75
C ALA A 119 14.79 8.17 11.25
N LEU A 120 14.41 7.20 10.41
CA LEU A 120 13.47 6.15 10.80
C LEU A 120 14.04 5.26 11.92
N LYS A 121 15.35 4.95 11.86
CA LYS A 121 16.04 4.20 12.92
C LYS A 121 16.04 4.99 14.24
N CYS A 122 16.34 6.29 14.19
CA CYS A 122 16.29 7.15 15.37
C CYS A 122 14.87 7.24 15.96
N GLU A 123 13.83 7.41 15.13
CA GLU A 123 12.42 7.39 15.58
C GLU A 123 12.10 6.08 16.32
N TYR A 124 12.51 4.94 15.77
CA TYR A 124 12.33 3.62 16.40
C TYR A 124 13.07 3.51 17.73
N GLU A 125 14.35 3.90 17.78
CA GLU A 125 15.15 3.85 19.00
C GLU A 125 14.56 4.73 20.12
N VAL A 126 14.08 5.93 19.78
CA VAL A 126 13.42 6.83 20.75
C VAL A 126 12.12 6.20 21.26
N PHE A 127 11.30 5.64 20.38
CA PHE A 127 10.06 4.97 20.77
C PHE A 127 10.31 3.75 21.67
N CYS A 128 11.34 2.95 21.39
CA CYS A 128 11.70 1.78 22.19
C CYS A 128 12.35 2.14 23.53
N LYS A 129 13.10 3.25 23.62
CA LYS A 129 13.70 3.74 24.88
C LYS A 129 12.69 4.48 25.77
N GLY A 130 11.59 4.96 25.19
CA GLY A 130 10.49 5.64 25.90
C GLY A 130 9.34 4.73 26.33
N LYS A 131 9.47 3.42 26.10
CA LYS A 131 8.59 2.36 26.63
C LYS A 131 9.28 1.63 27.75
#